data_AF-A0A3M7NQR3-F1
#
_entry.id   AF-A0A3M7NQR3-F1
#
_cell.length_a   1.000
_cell.length_b   1.000
_cell.length_c   1.000
_cell.angle_alpha   90.00
_cell.angle_beta   90.00
_cell.angle_gamma   90.00
#
_symmetry.space_group_name_H-M   'P 1'
#
loop_
_entity.id
_entity.type
_entity.pdbx_description
1 polymer ?
#
loop_
_entity_poly.entity_id
_entity_poly.type
_entity_poly.pdbx_seq_one_letter_code
_entity_poly.pdbx_strand_id
1 'polypeptide(L)'
;MSALLRDAPVGQIIRFVTGGRLYQYPEERPDFQIPAGYSLGRLVEKESELSLAVMTPGPATASTVDEKDNPLEVPINNRLSTAVTAVDHESLASALEGRQISKIMTRPEMEKVVTRADLEAAYTNATRQETIKTQPSRAIVPEKTSDGVVLVDWYTTDDPENPQNWSSDKKRVVILQIYLYTLAVYIGSAMITPSEPYIEARFGISAELASMGLSLYVAGYGIGPLLFSPMSEIPVIGRNPPYMVTLSIFLIISIITAVVDNFPALMVLRFLQGFFGSPILATGGATIGDIFSLLEIPYYLTGWAAFATAGPALGPIISGFSVPRTNWHWSLWEIVWLAAPVYVSLLFLLPETSASNILLRRAKRLRKLTGNAQLQSQSEIDQANISINEIVVSNLWRPLQINVLDPAVLFTSIYTALMYAIFYSFFEVFPFVYGPGSPRPNSPTHEGV
;
A
#
# COMPACT_ATOMS: atom_id res chain seq x y z
N MET A 1 -1.56 -15.32 -15.65
CA MET A 1 -0.10 -15.14 -15.50
C MET A 1 0.44 -13.93 -16.28
N SER A 2 0.06 -13.74 -17.55
CA SER A 2 0.53 -12.60 -18.38
C SER A 2 0.23 -11.21 -17.80
N ALA A 3 -0.96 -11.00 -17.21
CA ALA A 3 -1.31 -9.74 -16.56
C ALA A 3 -0.47 -9.45 -15.31
N LEU A 4 -0.16 -10.49 -14.53
CA LEU A 4 0.68 -10.36 -13.34
C LEU A 4 2.12 -9.99 -13.72
N LEU A 5 2.68 -10.65 -14.75
CA LEU A 5 3.99 -10.30 -15.29
C LEU A 5 4.01 -8.90 -15.90
N ARG A 6 2.97 -8.48 -16.62
CA ARG A 6 2.84 -7.12 -17.17
C ARG A 6 2.93 -6.07 -16.06
N ASP A 7 2.16 -6.25 -14.99
CA ASP A 7 2.03 -5.24 -13.94
C ASP A 7 3.19 -5.28 -12.93
N ALA A 8 3.99 -6.35 -12.93
CA ALA A 8 5.22 -6.45 -12.18
C ALA A 8 6.33 -5.50 -12.71
N PRO A 9 7.30 -5.09 -11.87
CA PRO A 9 8.39 -4.21 -12.25
C PRO A 9 9.13 -4.63 -13.53
N VAL A 10 9.45 -5.92 -13.66
CA VAL A 10 10.12 -6.44 -14.86
C VAL A 10 9.25 -6.28 -16.10
N GLY A 11 7.94 -6.54 -16.01
CA GLY A 11 7.03 -6.31 -17.14
C GLY A 11 6.95 -4.85 -17.56
N GLN A 12 6.97 -3.93 -16.60
CA GLN A 12 7.00 -2.49 -16.90
C GLN A 12 8.32 -2.08 -17.57
N ILE A 13 9.46 -2.63 -17.13
CA ILE A 13 10.77 -2.41 -17.79
C ILE A 13 10.74 -2.94 -19.22
N ILE A 14 10.25 -4.17 -19.43
CA ILE A 14 10.13 -4.77 -20.77
C ILE A 14 9.22 -3.91 -21.65
N ARG A 15 8.09 -3.44 -21.11
CA ARG A 15 7.14 -2.58 -21.83
C ARG A 15 7.78 -1.24 -22.21
N PHE A 16 8.58 -0.64 -21.32
CA PHE A 16 9.33 0.58 -21.61
C PHE A 16 10.37 0.37 -22.72
N VAL A 17 11.20 -0.68 -22.62
CA VAL A 17 12.25 -1.01 -23.61
C VAL A 17 11.65 -1.35 -24.98
N THR A 18 10.50 -2.01 -25.01
CA THR A 18 9.82 -2.42 -26.26
C THR A 18 8.90 -1.34 -26.84
N GLY A 19 8.82 -0.16 -26.22
CA GLY A 19 7.94 0.92 -26.64
C GLY A 19 6.45 0.55 -26.61
N GLY A 20 6.04 -0.34 -25.71
CA GLY A 20 4.64 -0.77 -25.57
C GLY A 20 4.20 -1.89 -26.53
N ARG A 21 5.12 -2.56 -27.24
CA ARG A 21 4.78 -3.67 -28.14
C ARG A 21 4.45 -4.96 -27.39
N LEU A 22 5.16 -5.24 -26.29
CA LEU A 22 4.89 -6.39 -25.43
C LEU A 22 4.07 -5.97 -24.19
N TYR A 23 3.25 -6.89 -23.68
CA TYR A 23 2.42 -6.69 -22.50
C TYR A 23 1.45 -5.49 -22.58
N GLN A 24 0.75 -5.36 -23.72
CA GLN A 24 -0.22 -4.30 -23.95
C GLN A 24 -1.39 -4.32 -22.96
N TYR A 25 -1.77 -3.12 -22.50
CA TYR A 25 -3.02 -2.90 -21.77
C TYR A 25 -4.23 -3.06 -22.67
N PRO A 26 -5.44 -3.33 -22.14
CA PRO A 26 -6.65 -3.44 -22.95
C PRO A 26 -6.79 -2.26 -23.91
N GLU A 27 -6.57 -1.04 -23.42
CA GLU A 27 -6.72 0.17 -24.22
C GLU A 27 -5.72 0.28 -25.39
N GLU A 28 -4.58 -0.42 -25.32
CA GLU A 28 -3.53 -0.35 -26.35
C GLU A 28 -3.72 -1.37 -27.48
N ARG A 29 -4.72 -2.25 -27.35
CA ARG A 29 -4.99 -3.30 -28.35
C ARG A 29 -5.92 -2.78 -29.45
N PRO A 30 -5.74 -3.21 -30.70
CA PRO A 30 -6.52 -2.71 -31.83
C PRO A 30 -8.00 -3.10 -31.79
N ASP A 31 -8.37 -4.11 -31.02
CA ASP A 31 -9.74 -4.61 -30.81
C ASP A 31 -10.47 -3.92 -29.65
N PHE A 32 -9.84 -2.97 -28.94
CA PHE A 32 -10.43 -2.31 -27.79
C PHE A 32 -11.58 -1.39 -28.17
N GLN A 33 -12.75 -1.63 -27.58
CA GLN A 33 -13.92 -0.76 -27.72
C GLN A 33 -13.96 0.23 -26.56
N ILE A 34 -13.96 1.53 -26.89
CA ILE A 34 -14.06 2.59 -25.89
C ILE A 34 -15.44 2.50 -25.22
N PRO A 35 -15.51 2.41 -23.87
CA PRO A 35 -16.80 2.41 -23.18
C PRO A 35 -17.62 3.66 -23.51
N ALA A 36 -18.94 3.50 -23.64
CA ALA A 36 -19.84 4.56 -24.13
C ALA A 36 -19.69 5.88 -23.36
N GLY A 37 -19.47 5.83 -22.04
CA GLY A 37 -19.28 7.01 -21.19
C GLY A 37 -18.05 7.88 -21.53
N TYR A 38 -17.04 7.31 -22.20
CA TYR A 38 -15.81 8.02 -22.60
C TYR A 38 -15.79 8.40 -24.09
N SER A 39 -16.79 7.99 -24.87
CA SER A 39 -16.82 8.10 -26.33
C SER A 39 -17.26 9.47 -26.89
N LEU A 40 -17.57 10.45 -26.02
CA LEU A 40 -18.17 11.73 -26.44
C LEU A 40 -17.27 12.65 -27.29
N GLY A 41 -15.98 12.34 -27.46
CA GLY A 41 -15.10 13.16 -28.30
C GLY A 41 -15.44 13.14 -29.80
N ARG A 42 -16.17 12.12 -30.28
CA ARG A 42 -16.47 11.95 -31.71
C ARG A 42 -17.83 12.50 -32.15
N LEU A 43 -18.69 12.90 -31.21
CA LEU A 43 -20.03 13.44 -31.53
C LEU A 43 -20.00 14.95 -31.80
N VAL A 44 -18.97 15.66 -31.34
CA VAL A 44 -18.82 17.12 -31.55
C VAL A 44 -18.58 17.45 -33.03
N GLU A 45 -17.85 16.61 -33.78
CA GLU A 45 -17.71 16.82 -35.24
C GLU A 45 -19.03 16.59 -36.00
N LYS A 46 -19.88 15.68 -35.52
CA LYS A 46 -21.14 15.34 -36.20
C LYS A 46 -22.28 16.32 -35.89
N GLU A 47 -22.33 16.87 -34.68
CA GLU A 47 -23.31 17.91 -34.32
C GLU A 47 -22.98 19.27 -34.96
N SER A 48 -21.69 19.57 -35.22
CA SER A 48 -21.30 20.78 -35.94
C SER A 48 -21.71 20.76 -37.42
N GLU A 49 -21.79 19.59 -38.06
CA GLU A 49 -22.29 19.47 -39.44
C GLU A 49 -23.84 19.49 -39.49
N LEU A 50 -24.51 18.96 -38.46
CA LEU A 50 -25.97 18.86 -38.43
C LEU A 50 -26.66 20.19 -38.01
N SER A 51 -26.00 21.01 -37.20
CA SER A 51 -26.52 22.30 -36.70
C SER A 51 -26.50 23.42 -37.74
N LEU A 52 -25.71 23.30 -38.80
CA LEU A 52 -25.67 24.28 -39.90
C LEU A 52 -26.82 24.14 -40.91
N ALA A 53 -27.61 23.05 -40.84
CA ALA A 53 -28.64 22.75 -41.84
C ALA A 53 -30.07 23.16 -41.46
N VAL A 54 -30.32 23.65 -40.23
CA VAL A 54 -31.69 23.90 -39.74
C VAL A 54 -31.80 25.25 -39.07
N MET A 55 -31.86 26.34 -39.85
CA MET A 55 -32.39 27.62 -39.37
C MET A 55 -33.18 28.35 -40.48
N THR A 56 -34.50 28.19 -40.47
CA THR A 56 -35.46 29.18 -40.99
C THR A 56 -36.69 29.20 -40.07
N PRO A 57 -37.14 30.36 -39.56
CA PRO A 57 -38.20 30.44 -38.54
C PRO A 57 -39.60 30.71 -39.12
N GLY A 58 -40.63 30.20 -38.44
CA GLY A 58 -42.06 30.49 -38.65
C GLY A 58 -42.92 29.99 -37.47
N PRO A 59 -44.11 30.58 -37.20
CA PRO A 59 -44.40 31.21 -35.92
C PRO A 59 -45.28 30.43 -34.93
N ALA A 60 -45.28 30.95 -33.70
CA ALA A 60 -45.95 30.47 -32.50
C ALA A 60 -47.49 30.49 -32.53
N THR A 61 -48.09 29.57 -31.78
CA THR A 61 -49.43 29.71 -31.20
C THR A 61 -49.46 29.12 -29.80
N ALA A 62 -50.05 29.89 -28.88
CA ALA A 62 -50.23 29.62 -27.47
C ALA A 62 -51.47 28.75 -27.19
N SER A 63 -51.46 28.04 -26.06
CA SER A 63 -52.68 27.78 -25.28
C SER A 63 -52.37 27.33 -23.85
N THR A 64 -53.17 27.89 -22.96
CA THR A 64 -53.24 27.94 -21.49
C THR A 64 -53.79 26.67 -20.81
N VAL A 65 -53.57 26.54 -19.50
CA VAL A 65 -54.58 26.47 -18.39
C VAL A 65 -54.08 25.61 -17.19
N ASP A 66 -53.84 26.30 -16.07
CA ASP A 66 -54.22 26.11 -14.65
C ASP A 66 -54.52 24.72 -14.01
N GLU A 67 -53.98 24.46 -12.80
CA GLU A 67 -54.61 24.72 -11.47
C GLU A 67 -54.30 23.68 -10.33
N LYS A 68 -53.92 24.21 -9.14
CA LYS A 68 -54.17 23.81 -7.71
C LYS A 68 -53.48 22.57 -7.06
N ASP A 69 -52.67 22.75 -5.99
CA ASP A 69 -52.96 22.87 -4.51
C ASP A 69 -53.40 21.52 -3.88
N ASN A 70 -52.98 20.99 -2.72
CA ASN A 70 -52.16 21.42 -1.56
C ASN A 70 -51.80 20.14 -0.69
N PRO A 71 -51.05 20.25 0.42
CA PRO A 71 -50.33 19.15 1.11
C PRO A 71 -51.04 18.56 2.34
N LEU A 72 -50.56 17.41 2.85
CA LEU A 72 -50.88 16.89 4.18
C LEU A 72 -49.66 16.28 4.90
N GLU A 73 -49.54 16.62 6.18
CA GLU A 73 -48.47 16.36 7.14
C GLU A 73 -48.78 15.18 8.11
N VAL A 74 -47.71 14.47 8.55
CA VAL A 74 -47.44 13.91 9.92
C VAL A 74 -48.22 12.62 10.34
N PRO A 75 -47.66 11.62 11.10
CA PRO A 75 -46.71 11.77 12.21
C PRO A 75 -45.52 10.82 12.37
N ILE A 76 -44.58 11.35 13.17
CA ILE A 76 -43.47 10.69 13.88
C ILE A 76 -44.00 9.75 14.96
N ASN A 77 -43.49 8.52 15.04
CA ASN A 77 -43.60 7.70 16.25
C ASN A 77 -42.32 6.90 16.52
N ASN A 78 -41.77 7.16 17.70
CA ASN A 78 -40.67 6.43 18.34
C ASN A 78 -41.06 4.98 18.61
N ARG A 79 -40.30 4.00 18.08
CA ARG A 79 -40.10 2.70 18.73
C ARG A 79 -38.67 2.19 18.50
N LEU A 80 -37.85 2.34 19.52
CA LEU A 80 -36.61 1.60 19.71
C LEU A 80 -36.98 0.25 20.37
N SER A 81 -36.84 -0.87 19.67
CA SER A 81 -36.44 -2.19 20.23
C SER A 81 -36.54 -3.29 19.17
N THR A 82 -35.39 -3.90 18.90
CA THR A 82 -35.23 -5.35 18.71
C THR A 82 -36.08 -6.04 17.62
N ALA A 83 -35.51 -6.17 16.42
CA ALA A 83 -35.70 -7.37 15.59
C ALA A 83 -34.64 -7.41 14.46
N VAL A 84 -33.51 -8.04 14.77
CA VAL A 84 -32.68 -8.70 13.75
C VAL A 84 -33.46 -9.91 13.29
N THR A 85 -33.94 -9.94 12.05
CA THR A 85 -33.98 -11.09 11.13
C THR A 85 -34.82 -10.75 9.90
N ALA A 86 -34.25 -11.03 8.72
CA ALA A 86 -34.90 -11.05 7.40
C ALA A 86 -35.64 -9.76 6.99
N VAL A 87 -34.91 -8.78 6.44
CA VAL A 87 -35.50 -7.71 5.63
C VAL A 87 -35.43 -8.13 4.16
N ASP A 88 -36.59 -8.16 3.52
CA ASP A 88 -36.85 -8.66 2.18
C ASP A 88 -35.90 -8.12 1.10
N HIS A 89 -35.22 -9.04 0.41
CA HIS A 89 -34.26 -8.78 -0.67
C HIS A 89 -34.85 -7.96 -1.85
N GLU A 90 -36.18 -7.91 -2.02
CA GLU A 90 -36.84 -7.11 -3.06
C GLU A 90 -37.03 -5.64 -2.68
N SER A 91 -37.26 -5.33 -1.39
CA SER A 91 -37.46 -3.95 -0.93
C SER A 91 -36.17 -3.12 -0.93
N LEU A 92 -35.03 -3.80 -0.75
CA LEU A 92 -33.73 -3.19 -0.94
C LEU A 92 -33.46 -2.95 -2.43
N ALA A 93 -33.94 -3.82 -3.32
CA ALA A 93 -33.71 -3.74 -4.76
C ALA A 93 -34.42 -2.54 -5.42
N SER A 94 -35.64 -2.21 -4.98
CA SER A 94 -36.34 -1.00 -5.46
C SER A 94 -35.75 0.30 -4.90
N ALA A 95 -35.11 0.26 -3.72
CA ALA A 95 -34.32 1.38 -3.20
C ALA A 95 -33.00 1.60 -3.96
N LEU A 96 -32.60 0.69 -4.87
CA LEU A 96 -31.38 0.78 -5.69
C LEU A 96 -31.56 1.56 -7.00
N GLU A 97 -32.79 1.89 -7.43
CA GLU A 97 -33.01 2.55 -8.73
C GLU A 97 -32.66 4.05 -8.75
N GLY A 98 -32.55 4.70 -7.58
CA GLY A 98 -32.46 6.16 -7.48
C GLY A 98 -31.12 6.75 -7.01
N ARG A 99 -30.10 5.95 -6.67
CA ARG A 99 -28.84 6.45 -6.10
C ARG A 99 -27.63 5.86 -6.82
N GLN A 100 -26.78 6.75 -7.34
CA GLN A 100 -25.56 6.44 -8.09
C GLN A 100 -24.74 5.34 -7.39
N ILE A 101 -24.36 4.33 -8.18
CA ILE A 101 -23.73 3.11 -7.71
C ILE A 101 -22.31 3.42 -7.22
N SER A 102 -22.03 2.93 -6.02
CA SER A 102 -20.98 3.33 -5.06
C SER A 102 -19.55 3.47 -5.61
N LYS A 103 -18.94 4.60 -5.25
CA LYS A 103 -17.48 4.82 -5.19
C LYS A 103 -16.85 3.90 -4.13
N ILE A 104 -15.69 3.29 -4.44
CA ILE A 104 -14.83 2.70 -3.41
C ILE A 104 -14.27 3.86 -2.61
N MET A 105 -14.53 3.85 -1.30
CA MET A 105 -14.07 4.91 -0.42
C MET A 105 -12.54 4.95 -0.49
N THR A 106 -12.03 6.00 -1.11
CA THR A 106 -10.60 6.22 -1.25
C THR A 106 -10.04 6.61 0.12
N ARG A 107 -8.74 6.40 0.36
CA ARG A 107 -8.11 6.78 1.64
C ARG A 107 -8.31 8.27 2.02
N PRO A 108 -8.32 9.24 1.09
CA PRO A 108 -8.71 10.63 1.37
C PRO A 108 -10.17 10.80 1.84
N GLU A 109 -11.07 9.88 1.49
CA GLU A 109 -12.45 9.87 1.98
C GLU A 109 -12.58 9.20 3.36
N MET A 110 -11.71 8.23 3.69
CA MET A 110 -11.58 7.73 5.07
C MET A 110 -11.10 8.82 6.03
N GLU A 111 -10.24 9.73 5.57
CA GLU A 111 -9.79 10.88 6.37
C GLU A 111 -10.94 11.85 6.72
N LYS A 112 -12.06 11.80 5.98
CA LYS A 112 -13.27 12.61 6.24
C LYS A 112 -14.27 11.93 7.18
N VAL A 113 -14.00 10.71 7.64
CA VAL A 113 -14.85 9.98 8.59
C VAL A 113 -14.58 10.50 9.99
N VAL A 114 -15.39 11.45 10.45
CA VAL A 114 -15.20 12.11 11.75
C VAL A 114 -16.25 11.66 12.76
N THR A 115 -17.46 11.30 12.31
CA THR A 115 -18.57 10.94 13.19
C THR A 115 -18.84 9.43 13.19
N ARG A 116 -19.55 8.95 14.23
CA ARG A 116 -20.02 7.56 14.28
C ARG A 116 -20.93 7.21 13.09
N ALA A 117 -21.75 8.17 12.64
CA ALA A 117 -22.61 8.00 11.48
C ALA A 117 -21.79 7.81 10.19
N ASP A 118 -20.68 8.55 10.04
CA ASP A 118 -19.76 8.38 8.89
C ASP A 118 -19.09 7.01 8.92
N LEU A 119 -18.71 6.53 10.11
CA LEU A 119 -18.11 5.21 10.29
C LEU A 119 -19.13 4.10 9.94
N GLU A 120 -20.36 4.22 10.44
CA GLU A 120 -21.46 3.31 10.10
C GLU A 120 -21.77 3.33 8.60
N ALA A 121 -21.74 4.50 7.96
CA ALA A 121 -21.89 4.63 6.52
C ALA A 121 -20.74 3.94 5.76
N ALA A 122 -19.49 4.11 6.21
CA ALA A 122 -18.33 3.46 5.62
C ALA A 122 -18.41 1.93 5.75
N TYR A 123 -18.78 1.41 6.93
CA TYR A 123 -19.00 -0.02 7.16
C TYR A 123 -20.17 -0.57 6.32
N THR A 124 -21.26 0.18 6.22
CA THR A 124 -22.42 -0.19 5.40
C THR A 124 -22.05 -0.23 3.93
N ASN A 125 -21.27 0.74 3.44
CA ASN A 125 -20.78 0.79 2.07
C ASN A 125 -19.82 -0.38 1.78
N ALA A 126 -18.89 -0.70 2.69
CA ALA A 126 -18.00 -1.85 2.55
C ALA A 126 -18.77 -3.17 2.50
N THR A 127 -19.78 -3.33 3.36
CA THR A 127 -20.67 -4.51 3.37
C THR A 127 -21.50 -4.59 2.07
N ARG A 128 -21.98 -3.44 1.58
CA ARG A 128 -22.68 -3.34 0.29
C ARG A 128 -21.77 -3.75 -0.86
N GLN A 129 -20.50 -3.34 -0.85
CA GLN A 129 -19.53 -3.72 -1.88
C GLN A 129 -19.22 -5.21 -1.89
N GLU A 130 -19.06 -5.84 -0.71
CA GLU A 130 -18.93 -7.30 -0.64
C GLU A 130 -20.18 -8.01 -1.19
N THR A 131 -21.37 -7.44 -0.96
CA THR A 131 -22.63 -7.97 -1.53
C THR A 131 -22.72 -7.73 -3.05
N ILE A 132 -22.13 -6.66 -3.57
CA ILE A 132 -22.09 -6.38 -5.01
C ILE A 132 -21.17 -7.36 -5.74
N LYS A 133 -20.11 -7.87 -5.11
CA LYS A 133 -19.25 -8.90 -5.72
C LYS A 133 -19.99 -10.19 -6.08
N THR A 134 -21.13 -10.48 -5.44
CA THR A 134 -21.97 -11.63 -5.75
C THR A 134 -23.07 -11.34 -6.78
N GLN A 135 -23.21 -10.08 -7.22
CA GLN A 135 -24.14 -9.67 -8.27
C GLN A 135 -23.49 -9.70 -9.67
N PRO A 136 -24.29 -9.79 -10.75
CA PRO A 136 -23.76 -9.73 -12.11
C PRO A 136 -23.05 -8.40 -12.36
N SER A 137 -21.93 -8.46 -13.10
CA SER A 137 -21.12 -7.30 -13.48
C SER A 137 -21.96 -6.20 -14.13
N ARG A 138 -21.76 -4.96 -13.69
CA ARG A 138 -22.42 -3.77 -14.24
C ARG A 138 -21.38 -2.75 -14.68
N ALA A 139 -21.66 -2.07 -15.79
CA ALA A 139 -20.84 -0.96 -16.29
C ALA A 139 -20.96 0.25 -15.36
N ILE A 140 -19.82 0.87 -15.05
CA ILE A 140 -19.76 2.09 -14.25
C ILE A 140 -19.81 3.28 -15.21
N VAL A 141 -20.75 4.19 -14.99
CA VAL A 141 -20.88 5.41 -15.78
C VAL A 141 -19.92 6.46 -15.19
N PRO A 142 -19.01 7.03 -16.00
CA PRO A 142 -18.07 8.03 -15.51
C PRO A 142 -18.80 9.29 -15.05
N GLU A 143 -18.40 9.80 -13.90
CA GLU A 143 -18.89 11.06 -13.37
C GLU A 143 -18.34 12.24 -14.19
N LYS A 144 -19.18 13.25 -14.43
CA LYS A 144 -18.77 14.49 -15.07
C LYS A 144 -18.79 15.60 -14.03
N THR A 145 -17.64 16.23 -13.82
CA THR A 145 -17.56 17.43 -12.97
C THR A 145 -18.24 18.61 -13.66
N SER A 146 -18.67 19.60 -12.86
CA SER A 146 -19.25 20.86 -13.36
C SER A 146 -18.39 21.55 -14.43
N ASP A 147 -17.08 21.35 -14.38
CA ASP A 147 -16.10 21.99 -15.24
C ASP A 147 -15.90 21.25 -16.59
N GLY A 148 -16.71 20.21 -16.85
CA GLY A 148 -16.65 19.42 -18.09
C GLY A 148 -15.62 18.30 -18.09
N VAL A 149 -14.86 18.15 -17.00
CA VAL A 149 -13.93 17.03 -16.79
C VAL A 149 -14.72 15.72 -16.65
N VAL A 150 -14.31 14.70 -17.40
CA VAL A 150 -14.87 13.35 -17.32
C VAL A 150 -13.93 12.51 -16.46
N LEU A 151 -14.42 12.10 -15.30
CA LEU A 151 -13.64 11.33 -14.32
C LEU A 151 -13.42 9.91 -14.83
N VAL A 152 -12.15 9.52 -14.95
CA VAL A 152 -11.74 8.17 -15.32
C VAL A 152 -11.75 7.28 -14.08
N ASP A 153 -12.61 6.26 -14.11
CA ASP A 153 -12.74 5.23 -13.07
C ASP A 153 -12.68 3.81 -13.69
N TRP A 154 -12.92 2.78 -12.86
CA TRP A 154 -13.09 1.39 -13.29
C TRP A 154 -14.18 1.23 -14.35
N TYR A 155 -14.04 0.28 -15.27
CA TYR A 155 -15.03 0.10 -16.34
C TYR A 155 -16.28 -0.62 -15.86
N THR A 156 -16.09 -1.59 -14.97
CA THR A 156 -17.15 -2.43 -14.41
C THR A 156 -16.92 -2.65 -12.92
N THR A 157 -17.97 -3.09 -12.22
CA THR A 157 -17.88 -3.46 -10.79
C THR A 157 -16.85 -4.55 -10.50
N ASP A 158 -16.57 -5.43 -11.47
CA ASP A 158 -15.62 -6.54 -11.40
C ASP A 158 -14.33 -6.30 -12.23
N ASP A 159 -13.99 -5.04 -12.52
CA ASP A 159 -12.82 -4.69 -13.36
C ASP A 159 -11.54 -5.40 -12.86
N PRO A 160 -10.88 -6.22 -13.70
CA PRO A 160 -9.73 -7.02 -13.28
C PRO A 160 -8.47 -6.20 -12.99
N GLU A 161 -8.41 -4.93 -13.40
CA GLU A 161 -7.30 -4.04 -13.02
C GLU A 161 -7.47 -3.46 -11.62
N ASN A 162 -8.68 -3.50 -11.05
CA ASN A 162 -8.91 -3.11 -9.66
C ASN A 162 -8.27 -4.16 -8.72
N PRO A 163 -7.33 -3.76 -7.84
CA PRO A 163 -6.65 -4.69 -6.94
C PRO A 163 -7.58 -5.42 -5.96
N GLN A 164 -8.71 -4.81 -5.60
CA GLN A 164 -9.72 -5.45 -4.75
C GLN A 164 -10.49 -6.57 -5.46
N ASN A 165 -10.51 -6.57 -6.80
CA ASN A 165 -11.18 -7.59 -7.62
C ASN A 165 -10.25 -8.71 -8.08
N TRP A 166 -8.98 -8.70 -7.68
CA TRP A 166 -8.04 -9.76 -8.05
C TRP A 166 -8.46 -11.12 -7.47
N SER A 167 -8.18 -12.18 -8.23
CA SER A 167 -8.31 -13.57 -7.76
C SER A 167 -7.56 -13.78 -6.44
N SER A 168 -8.09 -14.64 -5.56
CA SER A 168 -7.48 -14.96 -4.26
C SER A 168 -6.03 -15.42 -4.37
N ASP A 169 -5.65 -16.14 -5.43
CA ASP A 169 -4.26 -16.55 -5.67
C ASP A 169 -3.32 -15.36 -5.87
N LYS A 170 -3.71 -14.40 -6.69
CA LYS A 170 -2.94 -13.17 -6.92
C LYS A 170 -2.79 -12.38 -5.62
N LYS A 171 -3.86 -12.24 -4.84
CA LYS A 171 -3.80 -11.57 -3.53
C LYS A 171 -2.88 -12.31 -2.55
N ARG A 172 -2.94 -13.65 -2.51
CA ARG A 172 -2.07 -14.51 -1.69
C ARG A 172 -0.59 -14.36 -2.03
N VAL A 173 -0.26 -14.28 -3.32
CA VAL A 173 1.12 -14.04 -3.75
C VAL A 173 1.60 -12.67 -3.26
N VAL A 174 0.82 -11.61 -3.49
CA VAL A 174 1.19 -10.24 -3.06
C VAL A 174 1.39 -10.18 -1.56
N ILE A 175 0.44 -10.69 -0.77
CA ILE A 175 0.55 -10.60 0.69
C ILE A 175 1.72 -11.42 1.25
N LEU A 176 2.00 -12.60 0.68
CA LEU A 176 3.15 -13.40 1.08
C LEU A 176 4.46 -12.65 0.79
N GLN A 177 4.55 -11.91 -0.31
CA GLN A 177 5.70 -11.07 -0.61
C GLN A 177 5.88 -9.94 0.41
N ILE A 178 4.79 -9.26 0.79
CA ILE A 178 4.81 -8.22 1.82
C ILE A 178 5.28 -8.80 3.16
N TYR A 179 4.80 -9.99 3.53
CA TYR A 179 5.20 -10.68 4.75
C TYR A 179 6.68 -11.09 4.73
N LEU A 180 7.15 -11.71 3.65
CA LEU A 180 8.54 -12.16 3.52
C LEU A 180 9.52 -10.99 3.44
N TYR A 181 9.15 -9.90 2.78
CA TYR A 181 9.98 -8.70 2.76
C TYR A 181 10.07 -8.08 4.16
N THR A 182 8.94 -7.94 4.86
CA THR A 182 8.92 -7.49 6.24
C THR A 182 9.79 -8.36 7.15
N LEU A 183 9.65 -9.68 7.03
CA LEU A 183 10.45 -10.65 7.77
C LEU A 183 11.94 -10.51 7.49
N ALA A 184 12.33 -10.35 6.21
CA ALA A 184 13.73 -10.20 5.82
C ALA A 184 14.39 -8.97 6.45
N VAL A 185 13.68 -7.84 6.46
CA VAL A 185 14.17 -6.59 7.04
C VAL A 185 14.26 -6.70 8.56
N TYR A 186 13.27 -7.31 9.21
CA TYR A 186 13.28 -7.48 10.66
C TYR A 186 14.27 -8.54 11.15
N ILE A 187 14.49 -9.63 10.41
CA ILE A 187 15.56 -10.59 10.73
C ILE A 187 16.92 -9.87 10.70
N GLY A 188 17.15 -9.02 9.70
CA GLY A 188 18.42 -8.32 9.52
C GLY A 188 18.79 -7.33 10.64
N SER A 189 17.86 -6.95 11.53
CA SER A 189 18.19 -6.12 12.68
C SER A 189 19.03 -6.91 13.68
N ALA A 190 18.48 -7.99 14.26
CA ALA A 190 19.07 -8.77 15.34
C ALA A 190 20.05 -9.86 14.89
N MET A 191 20.19 -10.12 13.58
CA MET A 191 21.09 -11.18 13.10
C MET A 191 22.57 -10.92 13.42
N ILE A 192 22.96 -9.66 13.66
CA ILE A 192 24.35 -9.33 14.04
C ILE A 192 24.69 -9.72 15.48
N THR A 193 23.70 -9.93 16.35
CA THR A 193 23.93 -10.09 17.80
C THR A 193 24.90 -11.23 18.16
N PRO A 194 24.79 -12.46 17.59
CA PRO A 194 25.77 -13.52 17.86
C PRO A 194 27.20 -13.22 17.37
N SER A 195 27.37 -12.18 16.55
CA SER A 195 28.66 -11.73 16.02
C SER A 195 29.35 -10.73 16.95
N GLU A 196 28.64 -10.12 17.89
CA GLU A 196 29.17 -9.05 18.76
C GLU A 196 30.43 -9.46 19.53
N PRO A 197 30.51 -10.62 20.21
CA PRO A 197 31.73 -11.00 20.94
C PRO A 197 32.96 -11.14 20.02
N TYR A 198 32.73 -11.53 18.75
CA TYR A 198 33.79 -11.66 17.76
C TYR A 198 34.21 -10.29 17.21
N ILE A 199 33.26 -9.35 17.06
CA ILE A 199 33.52 -7.96 16.66
C ILE A 199 34.31 -7.24 17.76
N GLU A 200 33.94 -7.43 19.03
CA GLU A 200 34.68 -6.93 20.20
C GLU A 200 36.14 -7.39 20.15
N ALA A 201 36.36 -8.69 20.01
CA ALA A 201 37.70 -9.26 19.94
C ALA A 201 38.48 -8.79 18.69
N ARG A 202 37.82 -8.65 17.54
CA ARG A 202 38.43 -8.23 16.26
C ARG A 202 38.95 -6.80 16.30
N PHE A 203 38.17 -5.89 16.88
CA PHE A 203 38.46 -4.45 16.86
C PHE A 203 38.95 -3.89 18.20
N GLY A 204 38.97 -4.70 19.26
CA GLY A 204 39.40 -4.27 20.60
C GLY A 204 38.48 -3.22 21.21
N ILE A 205 37.18 -3.33 20.96
CA ILE A 205 36.15 -2.38 21.42
C ILE A 205 35.34 -2.96 22.58
N SER A 206 34.59 -2.12 23.29
CA SER A 206 33.70 -2.56 24.36
C SER A 206 32.40 -3.16 23.81
N ALA A 207 31.71 -3.95 24.64
CA ALA A 207 30.43 -4.56 24.29
C ALA A 207 29.36 -3.52 23.90
N GLU A 208 29.36 -2.35 24.55
CA GLU A 208 28.43 -1.27 24.24
C GLU A 208 28.66 -0.68 22.85
N LEU A 209 29.89 -0.71 22.34
CA LEU A 209 30.19 -0.29 20.98
C LEU A 209 29.82 -1.38 19.98
N ALA A 210 30.02 -2.66 20.31
CA ALA A 210 29.65 -3.77 19.44
C ALA A 210 28.14 -3.84 19.19
N SER A 211 27.32 -3.61 20.22
CA SER A 211 25.85 -3.58 20.13
C SER A 211 25.28 -2.40 19.34
N MET A 212 26.08 -1.37 19.10
CA MET A 212 25.67 -0.20 18.31
C MET A 212 25.24 -0.60 16.89
N GLY A 213 25.74 -1.72 16.35
CA GLY A 213 25.32 -2.24 15.04
C GLY A 213 23.85 -2.66 14.97
N LEU A 214 23.27 -3.18 16.05
CA LEU A 214 21.83 -3.44 16.16
C LEU A 214 21.07 -2.12 16.27
N SER A 215 21.51 -1.27 17.20
CA SER A 215 20.86 0.01 17.52
C SER A 215 20.77 0.94 16.31
N LEU A 216 21.84 1.07 15.52
CA LEU A 216 21.87 1.91 14.32
C LEU A 216 20.97 1.39 13.21
N TYR A 217 20.87 0.07 13.05
CA TYR A 217 19.93 -0.52 12.09
C TYR A 217 18.49 -0.22 12.49
N VAL A 218 18.17 -0.37 13.77
CA VAL A 218 16.86 -0.04 14.35
C VAL A 218 16.54 1.45 14.17
N ALA A 219 17.51 2.34 14.43
CA ALA A 219 17.34 3.77 14.20
C ALA A 219 17.09 4.08 12.71
N GLY A 220 17.87 3.47 11.82
CA GLY A 220 17.70 3.59 10.37
C GLY A 220 16.31 3.14 9.93
N TYR A 221 15.86 1.97 10.40
CA TYR A 221 14.53 1.48 10.01
C TYR A 221 13.40 2.35 10.52
N GLY A 222 13.62 3.11 11.61
CA GLY A 222 12.58 3.94 12.21
C GLY A 222 12.40 5.23 11.44
N ILE A 223 13.49 5.72 10.86
CA ILE A 223 13.53 6.98 10.11
C ILE A 223 13.14 6.76 8.64
N GLY A 224 13.58 5.67 8.01
CA GLY A 224 13.33 5.43 6.59
C GLY A 224 11.86 5.52 6.15
N PRO A 225 10.89 4.89 6.85
CA PRO A 225 9.49 4.91 6.43
C PRO A 225 8.88 6.31 6.47
N LEU A 226 9.41 7.21 7.31
CA LEU A 226 8.99 8.61 7.37
C LEU A 226 9.19 9.31 6.03
N LEU A 227 10.20 8.89 5.24
CA LEU A 227 10.43 9.42 3.89
C LEU A 227 9.68 8.61 2.83
N PHE A 228 9.86 7.29 2.84
CA PHE A 228 9.48 6.45 1.71
C PHE A 228 7.99 6.11 1.67
N SER A 229 7.31 6.05 2.82
CA SER A 229 5.88 5.76 2.85
C SER A 229 5.05 6.89 2.22
N PRO A 230 5.27 8.17 2.58
CA PRO A 230 4.70 9.32 1.88
C PRO A 230 4.94 9.33 0.37
N MET A 231 6.15 8.99 -0.07
CA MET A 231 6.47 8.91 -1.50
C MET A 231 5.61 7.87 -2.23
N SER A 232 5.24 6.77 -1.56
CA SER A 232 4.40 5.73 -2.15
C SER A 232 2.95 6.15 -2.41
N GLU A 233 2.48 7.20 -1.72
CA GLU A 233 1.13 7.76 -1.91
C GLU A 233 1.06 8.69 -3.12
N ILE A 234 2.21 9.18 -3.62
CA ILE A 234 2.25 10.03 -4.80
C ILE A 234 1.80 9.18 -6.01
N PRO A 235 0.67 9.50 -6.67
CA PRO A 235 0.06 8.68 -7.72
C PRO A 235 0.95 8.45 -8.92
N VAL A 236 1.89 9.34 -9.23
CA VAL A 236 2.87 9.13 -10.31
C VAL A 236 3.91 8.06 -9.93
N ILE A 237 4.24 7.96 -8.63
CA ILE A 237 5.18 6.98 -8.07
C ILE A 237 4.45 5.65 -7.86
N GLY A 238 3.41 5.62 -7.02
CA GLY A 238 2.71 4.41 -6.63
C GLY A 238 3.47 3.57 -5.59
N ARG A 239 3.01 2.34 -5.36
CA ARG A 239 3.52 1.46 -4.28
C ARG A 239 4.82 0.77 -4.66
N ASN A 240 4.95 0.36 -5.92
CA ASN A 240 6.05 -0.49 -6.36
C ASN A 240 7.43 0.20 -6.37
N PRO A 241 7.60 1.43 -6.89
CA PRO A 241 8.94 2.00 -7.03
C PRO A 241 9.69 2.19 -5.70
N PRO A 242 9.07 2.68 -4.61
CA PRO A 242 9.73 2.73 -3.31
C PRO A 242 10.26 1.36 -2.88
N TYR A 243 9.47 0.28 -3.00
CA TYR A 243 9.95 -1.06 -2.68
C TYR A 243 11.13 -1.49 -3.53
N MET A 244 11.05 -1.33 -4.86
CA MET A 244 12.10 -1.83 -5.74
C MET A 244 13.40 -1.06 -5.56
N VAL A 245 13.35 0.27 -5.52
CA VAL A 245 14.55 1.10 -5.45
C VAL A 245 15.25 0.90 -4.11
N THR A 246 14.52 1.00 -3.00
CA THR A 246 15.17 0.92 -1.69
C THR A 246 15.62 -0.49 -1.36
N LEU A 247 14.87 -1.55 -1.74
CA LEU A 247 15.31 -2.93 -1.55
C LEU A 247 16.53 -3.28 -2.42
N SER A 248 16.65 -2.69 -3.61
CA SER A 248 17.87 -2.81 -4.43
C SER A 248 19.08 -2.21 -3.71
N ILE A 249 18.92 -1.00 -3.17
CA ILE A 249 19.97 -0.30 -2.41
C ILE A 249 20.31 -1.09 -1.13
N PHE A 250 19.30 -1.59 -0.42
CA PHE A 250 19.45 -2.46 0.75
C PHE A 250 20.32 -3.68 0.44
N LEU A 251 20.09 -4.35 -0.70
CA LEU A 251 20.88 -5.52 -1.10
C LEU A 251 22.34 -5.16 -1.38
N ILE A 252 22.57 -4.08 -2.13
CA ILE A 252 23.92 -3.59 -2.42
C ILE A 252 24.65 -3.27 -1.12
N ILE A 253 24.00 -2.51 -0.23
CA ILE A 253 24.56 -2.18 1.08
C ILE A 253 24.81 -3.45 1.88
N SER A 254 23.88 -4.39 1.94
CA SER A 254 24.04 -5.64 2.70
C SER A 254 25.25 -6.46 2.23
N ILE A 255 25.51 -6.50 0.92
CA ILE A 255 26.72 -7.16 0.38
C ILE A 255 27.98 -6.42 0.83
N ILE A 256 28.00 -5.08 0.76
CA ILE A 256 29.14 -4.26 1.20
C ILE A 256 29.37 -4.44 2.72
N THR A 257 28.32 -4.40 3.53
CA THR A 257 28.36 -4.63 4.98
C THR A 257 28.92 -6.02 5.29
N ALA A 258 28.56 -7.05 4.52
CA ALA A 258 29.03 -8.41 4.76
C ALA A 258 30.52 -8.62 4.44
N VAL A 259 31.20 -7.70 3.76
CA VAL A 259 32.63 -7.80 3.44
C VAL A 259 33.49 -6.73 4.13
N VAL A 260 32.88 -5.75 4.79
CA VAL A 260 33.62 -4.63 5.39
C VAL A 260 34.29 -5.06 6.69
N ASP A 261 35.60 -4.87 6.78
CA ASP A 261 36.39 -5.16 7.99
C ASP A 261 36.88 -3.85 8.64
N ASN A 262 35.96 -2.90 8.77
CA ASN A 262 36.20 -1.59 9.37
C ASN A 262 35.00 -1.19 10.22
N PHE A 263 35.20 -1.03 11.53
CA PHE A 263 34.11 -0.81 12.49
C PHE A 263 33.31 0.49 12.23
N PRO A 264 33.91 1.68 12.06
CA PRO A 264 33.14 2.88 11.71
C PRO A 264 32.31 2.73 10.43
N ALA A 265 32.88 2.12 9.39
CA ALA A 265 32.17 1.85 8.14
C ALA A 265 31.01 0.87 8.36
N LEU A 266 31.21 -0.19 9.15
CA LEU A 266 30.16 -1.13 9.54
C LEU A 266 28.99 -0.39 10.20
N MET A 267 29.25 0.54 11.11
CA MET A 267 28.21 1.31 11.81
C MET A 267 27.37 2.17 10.85
N VAL A 268 28.03 2.91 9.95
CA VAL A 268 27.34 3.71 8.92
C VAL A 268 26.51 2.82 8.00
N LEU A 269 27.09 1.71 7.54
CA LEU A 269 26.42 0.76 6.67
C LEU A 269 25.21 0.12 7.36
N ARG A 270 25.29 -0.21 8.65
CA ARG A 270 24.17 -0.74 9.43
C ARG A 270 23.00 0.23 9.51
N PHE A 271 23.27 1.53 9.74
CA PHE A 271 22.23 2.56 9.68
C PHE A 271 21.58 2.63 8.30
N LEU A 272 22.37 2.72 7.24
CA LEU A 272 21.86 2.81 5.87
C LEU A 272 21.09 1.55 5.47
N GLN A 273 21.54 0.38 5.91
CA GLN A 273 20.87 -0.88 5.71
C GLN A 273 19.46 -0.86 6.33
N GLY A 274 19.32 -0.44 7.60
CA GLY A 274 18.01 -0.24 8.22
C GLY A 274 17.15 0.78 7.48
N PHE A 275 17.75 1.92 7.09
CA PHE A 275 17.07 3.02 6.41
C PHE A 275 16.45 2.62 5.07
N PHE A 276 17.21 1.96 4.19
CA PHE A 276 16.72 1.54 2.87
C PHE A 276 15.88 0.24 2.93
N GLY A 277 16.04 -0.59 3.96
CA GLY A 277 15.22 -1.79 4.13
C GLY A 277 13.77 -1.50 4.56
N SER A 278 13.56 -0.40 5.28
CA SER A 278 12.35 -0.13 6.03
C SER A 278 11.05 0.29 5.33
N PRO A 279 10.98 0.68 4.04
CA PRO A 279 9.72 1.18 3.45
C PRO A 279 8.54 0.22 3.60
N ILE A 280 8.80 -1.09 3.53
CA ILE A 280 7.79 -2.13 3.74
C ILE A 280 7.14 -2.08 5.12
N LEU A 281 7.84 -1.57 6.14
CA LEU A 281 7.37 -1.48 7.52
C LEU A 281 6.24 -0.47 7.73
N ALA A 282 6.01 0.43 6.77
CA ALA A 282 4.86 1.34 6.79
C ALA A 282 3.97 1.16 5.56
N THR A 283 4.57 1.06 4.36
CA THR A 283 3.81 0.94 3.11
C THR A 283 3.15 -0.44 2.95
N GLY A 284 3.65 -1.47 3.67
CA GLY A 284 3.07 -2.81 3.65
C GLY A 284 1.60 -2.81 4.06
N GLY A 285 1.26 -2.08 5.14
CA GLY A 285 -0.13 -1.91 5.58
C GLY A 285 -1.00 -1.20 4.53
N ALA A 286 -0.45 -0.21 3.83
CA ALA A 286 -1.17 0.47 2.75
C ALA A 286 -1.41 -0.46 1.55
N THR A 287 -0.45 -1.32 1.22
CA THR A 287 -0.59 -2.34 0.16
C THR A 287 -1.66 -3.37 0.51
N ILE A 288 -1.74 -3.80 1.78
CA ILE A 288 -2.81 -4.68 2.26
C ILE A 288 -4.17 -3.98 2.14
N GLY A 289 -4.25 -2.70 2.50
CA GLY A 289 -5.47 -1.90 2.36
C GLY A 289 -5.90 -1.63 0.92
N ASP A 290 -4.97 -1.60 -0.03
CA ASP A 290 -5.27 -1.44 -1.45
C ASP A 290 -5.96 -2.69 -2.05
N ILE A 291 -5.65 -3.90 -1.54
CA ILE A 291 -6.09 -5.18 -2.15
C ILE A 291 -7.22 -5.91 -1.39
N PHE A 292 -7.42 -5.59 -0.11
CA PHE A 292 -8.46 -6.19 0.73
C PHE A 292 -9.51 -5.16 1.14
N SER A 293 -10.74 -5.62 1.38
CA SER A 293 -11.80 -4.73 1.85
C SER A 293 -11.63 -4.38 3.33
N LEU A 294 -12.30 -3.31 3.77
CA LEU A 294 -12.23 -2.81 5.15
C LEU A 294 -12.54 -3.89 6.21
N LEU A 295 -13.38 -4.87 5.87
CA LEU A 295 -13.75 -5.98 6.75
C LEU A 295 -12.64 -7.03 6.89
N GLU A 296 -11.84 -7.22 5.85
CA GLU A 296 -10.80 -8.26 5.80
C GLU A 296 -9.42 -7.76 6.27
N ILE A 297 -9.13 -6.46 6.09
CA ILE A 297 -7.84 -5.83 6.41
C ILE A 297 -7.30 -6.23 7.80
N PRO A 298 -8.08 -6.22 8.91
CA PRO A 298 -7.54 -6.54 10.24
C PRO A 298 -6.91 -7.94 10.35
N TYR A 299 -7.46 -8.94 9.67
CA TYR A 299 -6.95 -10.31 9.69
C TYR A 299 -5.57 -10.39 9.02
N TYR A 300 -5.42 -9.68 7.90
CA TYR A 300 -4.16 -9.64 7.15
C TYR A 300 -3.11 -8.76 7.83
N LEU A 301 -3.51 -7.66 8.49
CA LEU A 301 -2.60 -6.90 9.34
C LEU A 301 -2.10 -7.70 10.54
N THR A 302 -2.94 -8.58 11.11
CA THR A 302 -2.52 -9.49 12.19
C THR A 302 -1.46 -10.48 11.71
N GLY A 303 -1.65 -11.06 10.52
CA GLY A 303 -0.63 -11.91 9.89
C GLY A 303 0.68 -11.16 9.64
N TRP A 304 0.59 -9.91 9.14
CA TRP A 304 1.75 -9.06 8.95
C TRP A 304 2.51 -8.79 10.26
N ALA A 305 1.78 -8.47 11.34
CA ALA A 305 2.35 -8.26 12.67
C ALA A 305 3.05 -9.52 13.21
N ALA A 306 2.53 -10.72 12.91
CA ALA A 306 3.17 -11.98 13.30
C ALA A 306 4.54 -12.15 12.62
N PHE A 307 4.65 -11.90 11.31
CA PHE A 307 5.92 -11.93 10.59
C PHE A 307 6.88 -10.83 11.06
N ALA A 308 6.37 -9.63 11.32
CA ALA A 308 7.14 -8.52 11.86
C ALA A 308 7.76 -8.84 13.23
N THR A 309 6.98 -9.46 14.12
CA THR A 309 7.42 -9.81 15.48
C THR A 309 8.33 -11.03 15.48
N ALA A 310 8.08 -12.01 14.61
CA ALA A 310 8.90 -13.22 14.50
C ALA A 310 10.31 -12.91 13.96
N GLY A 311 10.45 -11.87 13.12
CA GLY A 311 11.71 -11.56 12.44
C GLY A 311 12.90 -11.42 13.39
N PRO A 312 12.89 -10.48 14.36
CA PRO A 312 14.06 -10.25 15.20
C PRO A 312 14.37 -11.45 16.10
N ALA A 313 13.35 -12.25 16.47
CA ALA A 313 13.55 -13.49 17.23
C ALA A 313 14.27 -14.58 16.41
N LEU A 314 14.02 -14.67 15.10
CA LEU A 314 14.66 -15.66 14.23
C LEU A 314 16.11 -15.31 13.87
N GLY A 315 16.47 -14.03 13.84
CA GLY A 315 17.82 -13.57 13.44
C GLY A 315 18.96 -14.21 14.25
N PRO A 316 18.98 -14.06 15.59
CA PRO A 316 20.00 -14.67 16.44
C PRO A 316 19.99 -16.20 16.41
N ILE A 317 18.82 -16.83 16.18
CA ILE A 317 18.71 -18.29 16.08
C ILE A 317 19.46 -18.81 14.84
N ILE A 318 19.27 -18.15 13.69
CA ILE A 318 19.90 -18.53 12.43
C ILE A 318 21.42 -18.27 12.51
N SER A 319 21.80 -17.03 12.85
CA SER A 319 23.21 -16.63 12.91
C SER A 319 23.99 -17.28 14.04
N GLY A 320 23.34 -17.63 15.15
CA GLY A 320 23.97 -18.31 16.29
C GLY A 320 24.49 -19.71 15.94
N PHE A 321 23.94 -20.36 14.91
CA PHE A 321 24.46 -21.63 14.40
C PHE A 321 25.69 -21.45 13.52
N SER A 322 25.72 -20.37 12.74
CA SER A 322 26.64 -20.22 11.62
C SER A 322 27.88 -19.40 11.97
N VAL A 323 27.74 -18.34 12.77
CA VAL A 323 28.83 -17.46 13.21
C VAL A 323 29.94 -18.25 13.94
N PRO A 324 29.66 -19.11 14.94
CA PRO A 324 30.72 -19.82 15.66
C PRO A 324 31.48 -20.83 14.80
N ARG A 325 30.87 -21.32 13.71
CA ARG A 325 31.50 -22.29 12.80
C ARG A 325 32.29 -21.66 11.67
N THR A 326 32.03 -20.40 11.37
CA THR A 326 32.60 -19.70 10.23
C THR A 326 33.33 -18.45 10.70
N ASN A 327 32.68 -17.30 10.66
CA ASN A 327 33.18 -16.02 11.15
C ASN A 327 32.02 -15.05 11.38
N TRP A 328 32.32 -13.90 11.98
CA TRP A 328 31.34 -12.89 12.36
C TRP A 328 30.65 -12.20 11.18
N HIS A 329 31.25 -12.19 9.97
CA HIS A 329 30.59 -11.63 8.78
C HIS A 329 29.43 -12.50 8.28
N TRP A 330 29.39 -13.78 8.66
CA TRP A 330 28.42 -14.71 8.08
C TRP A 330 26.98 -14.37 8.46
N SER A 331 26.75 -13.79 9.64
CA SER A 331 25.46 -13.23 10.02
C SER A 331 24.96 -12.16 9.04
N LEU A 332 25.86 -11.41 8.40
CA LEU A 332 25.52 -10.37 7.44
C LEU A 332 25.25 -10.95 6.05
N TRP A 333 25.96 -12.02 5.68
CA TRP A 333 25.70 -12.78 4.45
C TRP A 333 24.34 -13.45 4.45
N GLU A 334 23.87 -13.93 5.60
CA GLU A 334 22.54 -14.51 5.75
C GLU A 334 21.42 -13.50 5.41
N ILE A 335 21.65 -12.20 5.66
CA ILE A 335 20.70 -11.14 5.27
C ILE A 335 20.58 -11.09 3.75
N VAL A 336 21.70 -11.17 3.03
CA VAL A 336 21.73 -11.18 1.57
C VAL A 336 21.02 -12.42 1.03
N TRP A 337 21.28 -13.59 1.61
CA TRP A 337 20.66 -14.86 1.20
C TRP A 337 19.15 -14.88 1.41
N LEU A 338 18.64 -14.18 2.42
CA LEU A 338 17.20 -14.04 2.64
C LEU A 338 16.58 -12.96 1.75
N ALA A 339 17.19 -11.79 1.66
CA ALA A 339 16.63 -10.65 0.97
C ALA A 339 16.70 -10.76 -0.56
N ALA A 340 17.74 -11.39 -1.12
CA ALA A 340 17.91 -11.47 -2.58
C ALA A 340 16.80 -12.29 -3.27
N PRO A 341 16.43 -13.50 -2.78
CA PRO A 341 15.29 -14.23 -3.34
C PRO A 341 13.97 -13.48 -3.19
N VAL A 342 13.78 -12.77 -2.07
CA VAL A 342 12.60 -11.93 -1.85
C VAL A 342 12.54 -10.82 -2.90
N TYR A 343 13.63 -10.08 -3.09
CA TYR A 343 13.72 -9.03 -4.11
C TYR A 343 13.46 -9.56 -5.53
N VAL A 344 14.05 -10.70 -5.89
CA VAL A 344 13.80 -11.37 -7.18
C VAL A 344 12.31 -11.70 -7.30
N SER A 345 11.68 -12.27 -6.27
CA SER A 345 10.24 -12.56 -6.31
C SER A 345 9.41 -11.28 -6.54
N LEU A 346 9.76 -10.18 -5.87
CA LEU A 346 9.09 -8.89 -5.97
C LEU A 346 9.20 -8.31 -7.39
N LEU A 347 10.39 -8.39 -7.99
CA LEU A 347 10.66 -7.94 -9.36
C LEU A 347 9.74 -8.58 -10.40
N PHE A 348 9.47 -9.88 -10.25
CA PHE A 348 8.69 -10.66 -11.23
C PHE A 348 7.21 -10.76 -10.90
N LEU A 349 6.82 -10.64 -9.61
CA LEU A 349 5.48 -11.03 -9.19
C LEU A 349 4.68 -9.95 -8.44
N LEU A 350 5.26 -8.80 -8.07
CA LEU A 350 4.55 -7.75 -7.33
C LEU A 350 3.89 -6.74 -8.30
N PRO A 351 2.59 -6.85 -8.63
CA PRO A 351 1.87 -5.84 -9.41
C PRO A 351 1.70 -4.53 -8.64
N GLU A 352 1.47 -3.43 -9.35
CA GLU A 352 1.06 -2.16 -8.74
C GLU A 352 -0.30 -2.33 -8.04
N THR A 353 -0.41 -1.86 -6.78
CA THR A 353 -1.65 -1.93 -6.00
C THR A 353 -2.30 -0.57 -5.78
N SER A 354 -1.61 0.55 -6.03
CA SER A 354 -2.24 1.87 -5.86
C SER A 354 -3.33 2.10 -6.92
N ALA A 355 -4.59 2.15 -6.49
CA ALA A 355 -5.71 2.50 -7.36
C ALA A 355 -5.51 3.86 -8.05
N SER A 356 -5.03 4.86 -7.30
CA SER A 356 -4.74 6.21 -7.81
C SER A 356 -3.68 6.21 -8.92
N ASN A 357 -2.66 5.35 -8.82
CA ASN A 357 -1.63 5.18 -9.84
C ASN A 357 -2.16 4.44 -11.08
N ILE A 358 -2.93 3.36 -10.87
CA ILE A 358 -3.51 2.55 -11.94
C ILE A 358 -4.46 3.41 -12.79
N LEU A 359 -5.39 4.13 -12.13
CA LEU A 359 -6.35 5.00 -12.80
C LEU A 359 -5.67 6.20 -13.49
N LEU A 360 -4.61 6.76 -12.90
CA LEU A 360 -3.80 7.79 -13.56
C LEU A 360 -3.18 7.28 -14.86
N ARG A 361 -2.58 6.08 -14.84
CA ARG A 361 -2.01 5.47 -16.04
C ARG A 361 -3.09 5.14 -17.07
N ARG A 362 -4.28 4.73 -16.63
CA ARG A 362 -5.44 4.48 -17.50
C ARG A 362 -5.94 5.77 -18.17
N ALA A 363 -6.11 6.85 -17.41
CA ALA A 363 -6.52 8.15 -17.95
C ALA A 363 -5.56 8.64 -19.04
N LYS A 364 -4.24 8.48 -18.84
CA LYS A 364 -3.22 8.78 -19.87
C LYS A 364 -3.38 7.93 -21.14
N ARG A 365 -3.66 6.63 -21.01
CA ARG A 365 -3.91 5.74 -22.16
C ARG A 365 -5.18 6.14 -22.90
N LEU A 366 -6.28 6.40 -22.20
CA LEU A 366 -7.55 6.82 -22.79
C LEU A 366 -7.45 8.16 -23.51
N ARG A 367 -6.73 9.15 -22.94
CA ARG A 367 -6.43 10.42 -23.62
C ARG A 367 -5.69 10.22 -24.94
N LYS A 368 -4.69 9.33 -24.95
CA LYS A 368 -3.91 9.02 -26.16
C LYS A 368 -4.76 8.39 -27.27
N LEU A 369 -5.79 7.62 -26.90
CA LEU A 369 -6.66 6.92 -27.87
C LEU A 369 -7.82 7.78 -28.37
N THR A 370 -8.44 8.54 -27.47
CA THR A 370 -9.63 9.34 -27.78
C THR A 370 -9.29 10.74 -28.29
N GLY A 371 -8.07 11.23 -28.01
CA GLY A 371 -7.68 12.63 -28.22
C GLY A 371 -8.36 13.62 -27.26
N ASN A 372 -9.20 13.15 -26.33
CA ASN A 372 -9.97 14.03 -25.45
C ASN A 372 -9.17 14.40 -24.19
N ALA A 373 -8.70 15.65 -24.11
CA ALA A 373 -7.94 16.15 -22.96
C ALA A 373 -8.74 16.26 -21.64
N GLN A 374 -10.07 16.19 -21.69
CA GLN A 374 -10.96 16.29 -20.53
C GLN A 374 -11.05 15.00 -19.70
N LEU A 375 -10.39 13.92 -20.14
CA LEU A 375 -10.33 12.66 -19.41
C LEU A 375 -9.23 12.72 -18.34
N GLN A 376 -9.62 12.84 -17.08
CA GLN A 376 -8.70 12.96 -15.94
C GLN A 376 -9.04 11.94 -14.86
N SER A 377 -8.03 11.42 -14.16
CA SER A 377 -8.27 10.63 -12.95
C SER A 377 -8.48 11.55 -11.74
N GLN A 378 -9.14 11.05 -10.69
CA GLN A 378 -9.37 11.82 -9.45
C GLN A 378 -8.04 12.36 -8.89
N SER A 379 -6.99 11.55 -8.94
CA SER A 379 -5.64 11.91 -8.52
C SER A 379 -5.03 13.08 -9.29
N GLU A 380 -5.40 13.31 -10.56
CA GLU A 380 -4.95 14.47 -11.33
C GLU A 380 -5.67 15.74 -10.86
N ILE A 381 -6.98 15.65 -10.60
CA ILE A 381 -7.79 16.77 -10.12
C ILE A 381 -7.30 17.20 -8.73
N ASP A 382 -7.10 16.24 -7.83
CA ASP A 382 -6.63 16.49 -6.46
C ASP A 382 -5.23 17.12 -6.45
N GLN A 383 -4.40 16.89 -7.49
CA GLN A 383 -3.03 17.40 -7.58
C GLN A 383 -2.85 18.59 -8.50
N ALA A 384 -3.84 18.93 -9.33
CA ALA A 384 -3.73 20.00 -10.32
C ALA A 384 -3.39 21.36 -9.69
N ASN A 385 -3.82 21.58 -8.45
CA ASN A 385 -3.64 22.83 -7.73
C ASN A 385 -2.62 22.76 -6.59
N ILE A 386 -1.89 21.65 -6.43
CA ILE A 386 -0.95 21.46 -5.32
C ILE A 386 0.49 21.57 -5.84
N SER A 387 1.27 22.50 -5.28
CA SER A 387 2.69 22.62 -5.60
C SER A 387 3.48 21.40 -5.12
N ILE A 388 4.59 21.05 -5.78
CA ILE A 388 5.46 19.93 -5.35
C ILE A 388 5.89 20.10 -3.88
N ASN A 389 6.16 21.33 -3.45
CA ASN A 389 6.47 21.63 -2.05
C ASN A 389 5.29 21.34 -1.12
N GLU A 390 4.05 21.68 -1.50
CA GLU A 390 2.86 21.33 -0.72
C GLU A 390 2.55 19.83 -0.77
N ILE A 391 2.91 19.09 -1.83
CA ILE A 391 2.81 17.62 -1.86
C ILE A 391 3.81 17.03 -0.84
N VAL A 392 5.04 17.53 -0.82
CA VAL A 392 6.09 17.08 0.11
C VAL A 392 5.71 17.43 1.55
N VAL A 393 5.30 18.67 1.83
CA VAL A 393 4.86 19.11 3.15
C VAL A 393 3.57 18.39 3.58
N SER A 394 2.59 18.23 2.70
CA SER A 394 1.35 17.54 3.05
C SER A 394 1.57 16.07 3.37
N ASN A 395 2.46 15.39 2.64
CA ASN A 395 2.68 13.95 2.84
C ASN A 395 3.77 13.63 3.89
N LEU A 396 4.74 14.52 4.16
CA LEU A 396 5.79 14.29 5.17
C LEU A 396 5.50 14.98 6.51
N TRP A 397 5.09 16.26 6.47
CA TRP A 397 4.94 17.06 7.68
C TRP A 397 3.59 16.83 8.37
N ARG A 398 2.49 16.70 7.61
CA ARG A 398 1.17 16.49 8.24
C ARG A 398 1.09 15.19 9.04
N PRO A 399 1.62 14.03 8.59
CA PRO A 399 1.60 12.83 9.41
C PRO A 399 2.37 12.96 10.72
N LEU A 400 3.52 13.65 10.70
CA LEU A 400 4.27 13.98 11.93
C LEU A 400 3.49 14.91 12.84
N GLN A 401 2.85 15.93 12.27
CA GLN A 401 1.98 16.84 13.00
C GLN A 401 0.79 16.10 13.64
N ILE A 402 0.11 15.22 12.91
CA ILE A 402 -0.99 14.39 13.41
C ILE A 402 -0.49 13.47 14.53
N ASN A 403 0.68 12.84 14.35
CA ASN A 403 1.26 11.95 15.35
C ASN A 403 1.51 12.65 16.69
N VAL A 404 1.98 13.89 16.67
CA VAL A 404 2.31 14.67 17.87
C VAL A 404 1.08 15.37 18.46
N LEU A 405 0.17 15.86 17.62
CA LEU A 405 -0.97 16.67 18.07
C LEU A 405 -2.21 15.85 18.42
N ASP A 406 -2.40 14.66 17.85
CA ASP A 406 -3.47 13.75 18.22
C ASP A 406 -3.05 12.93 19.46
N PRO A 407 -3.69 13.13 20.64
CA PRO A 407 -3.28 12.46 21.87
C PRO A 407 -3.36 10.93 21.80
N ALA A 408 -4.32 10.37 21.05
CA ALA A 408 -4.48 8.93 20.93
C ALA A 408 -3.37 8.31 20.05
N VAL A 409 -3.03 8.99 18.95
CA VAL A 409 -1.93 8.56 18.07
C VAL A 409 -0.59 8.71 18.79
N LEU A 410 -0.38 9.81 19.53
CA LEU A 410 0.83 10.01 20.32
C LEU A 410 0.99 8.93 21.40
N PHE A 411 -0.06 8.65 22.16
CA PHE A 411 -0.05 7.62 23.20
C PHE A 411 0.28 6.24 22.62
N THR A 412 -0.38 5.84 21.54
CA THR A 412 -0.12 4.54 20.89
C THR A 412 1.29 4.46 20.31
N SER A 413 1.83 5.57 19.80
CA SER A 413 3.20 5.65 19.29
C SER A 413 4.24 5.50 20.40
N ILE A 414 4.09 6.22 21.52
CA ILE A 414 4.98 6.13 22.68
C ILE A 414 4.92 4.72 23.29
N TYR A 415 3.71 4.17 23.44
CA TYR A 415 3.53 2.81 23.95
C TYR A 415 4.19 1.77 23.05
N THR A 416 4.00 1.88 21.73
CA THR A 416 4.65 0.98 20.76
C THR A 416 6.17 1.13 20.77
N ALA A 417 6.68 2.36 20.88
CA ALA A 417 8.11 2.63 21.00
C ALA A 417 8.71 1.98 22.27
N LEU A 418 8.01 2.05 23.41
CA LEU A 418 8.41 1.38 24.64
C LEU A 418 8.41 -0.16 24.47
N MET A 419 7.39 -0.73 23.82
CA MET A 419 7.34 -2.15 23.50
C MET A 419 8.50 -2.59 22.61
N TYR A 420 8.83 -1.81 21.59
CA TYR A 420 9.99 -2.05 20.73
C TYR A 420 11.30 -1.95 21.50
N ALA A 421 11.47 -0.93 22.35
CA ALA A 421 12.67 -0.77 23.17
C ALA A 421 12.89 -1.98 24.10
N ILE A 422 11.84 -2.45 24.78
CA ILE A 422 11.90 -3.64 25.64
C ILE A 422 12.23 -4.89 24.81
N PHE A 423 11.54 -5.08 23.68
CA PHE A 423 11.74 -6.25 22.82
C PHE A 423 13.16 -6.32 22.26
N TYR A 424 13.70 -5.20 21.78
CA TYR A 424 15.06 -5.16 21.25
C TYR A 424 16.14 -5.26 22.34
N SER A 425 15.91 -4.68 23.52
CA SER A 425 16.81 -4.83 24.67
C SER A 425 16.95 -6.30 25.10
N PHE A 426 15.95 -7.15 24.83
CA PHE A 426 16.04 -8.58 25.13
C PHE A 426 17.17 -9.27 24.33
N PHE A 427 17.44 -8.84 23.10
CA PHE A 427 18.52 -9.42 22.29
C PHE A 427 19.89 -9.09 22.84
N GLU A 428 20.08 -7.87 23.36
CA GLU A 428 21.31 -7.44 24.05
C GLU A 428 21.60 -8.25 25.32
N VAL A 429 20.55 -8.64 26.05
CA VAL A 429 20.68 -9.42 27.29
C VAL A 429 20.97 -10.90 27.01
N PHE A 430 20.68 -11.39 25.80
CA PHE A 430 20.74 -12.81 25.47
C PHE A 430 22.15 -13.42 25.63
N PRO A 431 23.24 -12.79 25.12
CA PRO A 431 24.60 -13.28 25.34
C PRO A 431 25.01 -13.28 26.82
N PHE A 432 24.53 -12.34 27.64
CA PHE A 432 24.87 -12.29 29.06
C PHE A 432 24.25 -13.46 29.86
N VAL A 433 23.02 -13.86 29.53
CA VAL A 433 22.32 -14.95 30.23
C VAL A 433 22.81 -16.33 29.76
N TYR A 434 23.03 -16.49 28.45
CA TYR A 434 23.28 -17.80 27.83
C TYR A 434 24.73 -18.02 27.36
N GLY A 435 25.58 -17.00 27.43
CA GLY A 435 26.99 -17.07 27.02
C GLY A 435 27.88 -17.92 27.94
N PRO A 436 29.08 -18.32 27.46
CA PRO A 436 30.05 -19.04 28.27
C PRO A 436 30.61 -18.11 29.36
N GLY A 437 30.19 -18.31 30.60
CA GLY A 437 30.53 -17.47 31.75
C GLY A 437 29.37 -17.20 32.70
N SER A 438 28.13 -17.50 32.30
CA SER A 438 26.99 -17.54 33.22
C SER A 438 27.29 -18.57 34.32
N PRO A 439 27.23 -18.21 35.63
CA PRO A 439 27.47 -19.14 36.71
C PRO A 439 26.32 -20.17 36.72
N ARG A 440 26.46 -21.21 35.89
CA ARG A 440 25.58 -22.36 35.92
C ARG A 440 25.93 -23.12 37.20
N PRO A 441 25.03 -23.22 38.19
CA PRO A 441 25.36 -23.89 39.43
C PRO A 441 25.71 -25.37 39.24
N ASN A 442 25.40 -25.97 38.08
CA ASN A 442 25.63 -27.39 37.77
C ASN A 442 25.74 -27.66 36.26
N SER A 443 26.74 -27.10 35.57
CA SER A 443 27.04 -27.47 34.17
C SER A 443 28.16 -28.51 34.12
N PRO A 444 27.90 -29.77 33.72
CA PRO A 444 28.89 -30.85 33.72
C PRO A 444 29.89 -30.78 32.54
N THR A 445 30.11 -29.61 31.94
CA THR A 445 30.91 -29.48 30.70
C THR A 445 32.33 -28.96 30.90
N HIS A 446 32.82 -28.91 32.15
CA HIS A 446 34.24 -28.69 32.43
C HIS A 446 34.91 -29.96 32.95
N GLU A 447 35.03 -30.97 32.08
CA GLU A 447 36.10 -31.98 32.20
C GLU A 447 36.81 -32.10 30.84
N GLY A 448 38.05 -31.61 30.79
CA GLY A 448 39.02 -31.86 29.72
C GLY A 448 38.90 -30.94 28.49
N VAL A 449 39.80 -29.97 28.36
CA VAL A 449 41.06 -30.02 27.57
C VAL A 449 41.94 -28.86 28.02
#